data_AF-A0A3A4VTZ6-F1
#
_entry.id   AF-A0A3A4VTZ6-F1
#
_cell.length_a   1.000
_cell.length_b   1.000
_cell.length_c   1.000
_cell.angle_alpha   90.00
_cell.angle_beta   90.00
_cell.angle_gamma   90.00
#
_symmetry.space_group_name_H-M   'P 1'
#
loop_
_entity.id
_entity.type
_entity.pdbx_description
1 polymer ?
#
loop_
_entity_poly.entity_id
_entity_poly.type
_entity_poly.pdbx_seq_one_letter_code
_entity_poly.pdbx_strand_id
1 'polypeptide(L)'
;MTTKNNFTFNNAFIQQQKMSALTLLFSLVIVDTIFVEGSSDLIIFGLLGIYIVGIYLYKLKSKTSLLFSLVLLVITYISFLLSGPSLRTEKAAVWVFFFLLIGITQQFKE
;
A
#
# COMPACT_ATOMS: atom_id res chain seq x y z
N MET A 1 -18.33 20.13 31.02
CA MET A 1 -17.33 19.04 31.10
C MET A 1 -17.63 17.93 30.06
N THR A 2 -17.96 18.31 28.81
CA THR A 2 -18.49 17.39 27.78
C THR A 2 -17.75 17.47 26.44
N THR A 3 -16.88 18.47 26.25
CA THR A 3 -16.15 18.71 25.00
C THR A 3 -14.98 17.76 24.77
N LYS A 4 -14.42 17.15 25.84
CA LYS A 4 -13.25 16.25 25.73
C LYS A 4 -13.59 14.89 25.09
N ASN A 5 -14.80 14.38 25.31
CA ASN A 5 -15.25 13.09 24.76
C ASN A 5 -15.57 13.15 23.26
N ASN A 6 -16.10 14.26 22.76
CA ASN A 6 -16.40 14.39 21.33
C ASN A 6 -15.13 14.50 20.49
N PHE A 7 -14.06 15.08 21.04
CA PHE A 7 -12.79 15.27 20.33
C PHE A 7 -11.99 13.95 20.21
N THR A 8 -12.00 13.11 21.25
CA THR A 8 -11.38 11.78 21.20
C THR A 8 -12.14 10.84 20.26
N PHE A 9 -13.48 10.90 20.24
CA PHE A 9 -14.30 10.08 19.35
C PHE A 9 -14.07 10.43 17.87
N ASN A 10 -14.03 11.72 17.52
CA ASN A 10 -13.75 12.16 16.15
C ASN A 10 -12.35 11.76 15.67
N ASN A 11 -11.34 11.89 16.54
CA ASN A 11 -9.97 11.51 16.19
C ASN A 11 -9.81 9.99 16.02
N ALA A 12 -10.45 9.19 16.87
CA ALA A 12 -10.47 7.74 16.74
C ALA A 12 -11.15 7.31 15.44
N PHE A 13 -12.29 7.93 15.10
CA PHE A 13 -13.04 7.63 13.88
C PHE A 13 -12.25 7.97 12.61
N ILE A 14 -11.58 9.13 12.57
CA ILE A 14 -10.71 9.53 11.45
C ILE A 14 -9.52 8.57 11.31
N GLN A 15 -8.89 8.14 12.41
CA GLN A 15 -7.80 7.16 12.36
C GLN A 15 -8.26 5.79 11.86
N GLN A 16 -9.44 5.34 12.27
CA GLN A 16 -10.01 4.07 11.84
C GLN A 16 -10.30 4.07 10.33
N GLN A 17 -10.88 5.16 9.81
CA GLN A 17 -11.09 5.32 8.37
C GLN A 17 -9.79 5.35 7.56
N LYS A 18 -8.74 5.99 8.08
CA LYS A 18 -7.42 5.99 7.46
C LYS A 18 -6.84 4.57 7.34
N MET A 19 -6.91 3.78 8.41
CA MET A 19 -6.46 2.39 8.36
C MET A 19 -7.29 1.55 7.40
N SER A 20 -8.63 1.66 7.44
CA SER A 20 -9.50 0.90 6.54
C SER A 20 -9.23 1.20 5.07
N ALA A 21 -9.10 2.47 4.68
CA ALA A 21 -8.77 2.85 3.31
C ALA A 21 -7.41 2.28 2.87
N LEU A 22 -6.44 2.26 3.78
CA LEU A 22 -5.12 1.75 3.51
C LEU A 22 -5.08 0.24 3.32
N THR A 23 -5.76 -0.50 4.19
CA THR A 23 -5.92 -1.95 4.08
C THR A 23 -6.63 -2.30 2.78
N LEU A 24 -7.62 -1.51 2.37
CA LEU A 24 -8.34 -1.72 1.12
C LEU A 24 -7.41 -1.50 -0.09
N LEU A 25 -6.62 -0.42 -0.10
CA LEU A 25 -5.61 -0.20 -1.14
C LEU A 25 -4.56 -1.32 -1.20
N PHE A 26 -4.09 -1.77 -0.04
CA PHE A 26 -3.12 -2.86 0.04
C PHE A 26 -3.71 -4.19 -0.45
N SER A 27 -4.96 -4.49 -0.08
CA SER A 27 -5.66 -5.68 -0.58
C SER A 27 -5.85 -5.67 -2.09
N LEU A 28 -6.12 -4.50 -2.68
CA LEU A 28 -6.26 -4.35 -4.12
C LEU A 28 -4.95 -4.69 -4.85
N VAL A 29 -3.81 -4.28 -4.29
CA VAL A 29 -2.50 -4.64 -4.85
C VAL A 29 -2.20 -6.13 -4.74
N ILE A 30 -2.55 -6.76 -3.62
CA ILE A 30 -2.41 -8.22 -3.47
C ILE A 30 -3.28 -8.96 -4.49
N VAL A 31 -4.54 -8.52 -4.67
CA VAL A 31 -5.46 -9.11 -5.64
C VAL A 31 -4.93 -8.96 -7.06
N ASP A 32 -4.44 -7.76 -7.44
CA ASP A 32 -3.81 -7.53 -8.75
C ASP A 32 -2.58 -8.44 -8.96
N THR A 33 -1.76 -8.62 -7.93
CA THR A 33 -0.54 -9.42 -8.02
C THR A 33 -0.83 -10.92 -8.17
N ILE A 34 -1.84 -11.44 -7.48
CA ILE A 34 -2.11 -12.89 -7.43
C ILE A 34 -3.11 -13.33 -8.52
N PHE A 35 -4.17 -12.56 -8.74
CA PHE A 35 -5.32 -13.00 -9.54
C PHE A 35 -5.39 -12.38 -10.94
N VAL A 36 -4.73 -11.24 -11.18
CA VAL A 36 -4.77 -10.60 -12.49
C VAL A 36 -3.60 -11.10 -13.34
N GLU A 37 -3.89 -12.03 -14.24
CA GLU A 37 -2.89 -12.72 -15.06
C GLU A 37 -2.26 -11.84 -16.16
N GLY A 38 -2.85 -10.69 -16.48
CA GLY A 38 -2.33 -9.76 -17.48
C GLY A 38 -1.47 -8.64 -16.88
N SER A 39 -0.29 -8.40 -17.45
CA SER A 39 0.55 -7.21 -17.18
C SER A 39 0.02 -6.00 -17.95
N SER A 40 -1.13 -5.48 -17.53
CA SER A 40 -1.61 -4.20 -18.04
C SER A 40 -0.98 -3.06 -17.24
N ASP A 41 0.01 -2.40 -17.84
CA ASP A 41 0.69 -1.24 -17.26
C ASP A 41 -0.32 -0.16 -16.83
N LEU A 42 -1.41 -0.01 -17.58
CA LEU A 42 -2.46 0.97 -17.30
C LEU A 42 -3.15 0.72 -15.95
N ILE A 43 -3.35 -0.55 -15.58
CA ILE A 43 -3.91 -0.94 -14.28
C ILE A 43 -2.92 -0.62 -13.17
N ILE A 44 -1.65 -1.00 -13.35
CA ILE A 44 -0.58 -0.76 -12.37
C ILE A 44 -0.43 0.74 -12.10
N PHE A 45 -0.31 1.55 -13.15
CA PHE A 45 -0.19 3.01 -13.01
C PHE A 45 -1.47 3.66 -12.47
N GLY A 46 -2.65 3.15 -12.83
CA GLY A 46 -3.92 3.61 -12.28
C GLY A 46 -4.02 3.40 -10.77
N LEU A 47 -3.72 2.18 -10.30
CA LEU A 47 -3.69 1.88 -8.87
C LEU A 47 -2.57 2.65 -8.15
N LEU A 48 -1.41 2.83 -8.77
CA LEU A 48 -0.31 3.63 -8.23
C LEU A 48 -0.75 5.08 -8.01
N GLY A 49 -1.43 5.67 -8.99
CA GLY A 49 -1.99 7.02 -8.88
C GLY A 49 -2.98 7.15 -7.73
N ILE A 50 -3.92 6.20 -7.62
CA ILE A 50 -4.88 6.14 -6.50
C ILE A 50 -4.14 6.02 -5.16
N TYR A 51 -3.09 5.21 -5.10
CA TYR A 51 -2.29 5.05 -3.89
C TYR A 51 -1.56 6.34 -3.49
N ILE A 52 -0.93 7.04 -4.44
CA ILE A 52 -0.25 8.32 -4.20
C ILE A 52 -1.26 9.38 -3.72
N VAL A 53 -2.44 9.45 -4.35
CA VAL A 53 -3.52 10.35 -3.94
C VAL A 53 -4.00 9.99 -2.53
N GLY A 54 -4.15 8.69 -2.24
CA GLY A 54 -4.50 8.20 -0.91
C GLY A 54 -3.47 8.62 0.14
N ILE A 55 -2.18 8.48 -0.14
CA ILE A 55 -1.09 8.98 0.71
C ILE A 55 -1.26 10.46 1.02
N TYR A 56 -1.50 11.26 -0.02
CA TYR A 56 -1.61 12.71 0.11
C TYR A 56 -2.84 13.13 0.94
N LEU A 57 -4.01 12.56 0.63
CA LEU A 57 -5.27 12.87 1.32
C LEU A 57 -5.26 12.41 2.78
N TYR A 58 -4.79 11.20 3.04
CA TYR A 58 -4.82 10.62 4.38
C TYR A 58 -3.60 10.97 5.25
N LYS A 59 -2.61 11.70 4.69
CA LYS A 59 -1.34 12.05 5.36
C LYS A 59 -0.70 10.82 6.01
N LEU A 60 -0.50 9.80 5.20
CA LEU A 60 0.05 8.53 5.65
C LEU A 60 1.53 8.68 5.98
N LYS A 61 1.96 8.00 7.05
CA LYS A 61 3.34 8.04 7.51
C LYS A 61 4.23 7.15 6.63
N SER A 62 5.46 7.59 6.38
CA SER A 62 6.48 6.85 5.62
C SER A 62 6.67 5.41 6.12
N LYS A 63 6.66 5.23 7.45
CA LYS A 63 6.79 3.93 8.12
C LYS A 63 5.78 2.89 7.64
N THR A 64 4.56 3.30 7.32
CA THR A 64 3.52 2.37 6.89
C THR A 64 3.74 1.89 5.46
N SER A 65 4.15 2.77 4.56
CA SER A 65 4.52 2.43 3.18
C SER A 65 5.72 1.49 3.13
N LEU A 66 6.74 1.74 3.96
CA LEU A 66 7.91 0.87 4.10
C LEU A 66 7.53 -0.51 4.66
N LEU A 67 6.62 -0.57 5.64
CA LEU A 67 6.16 -1.83 6.20
C LEU A 67 5.42 -2.68 5.15
N PHE A 68 4.56 -2.05 4.32
CA PHE A 68 3.92 -2.75 3.21
C PHE A 68 4.91 -3.24 2.16
N SER A 69 5.92 -2.44 1.83
CA SER A 69 7.00 -2.88 0.94
C SER A 69 7.70 -4.12 1.47
N LEU A 70 7.92 -4.19 2.79
CA LEU A 70 8.57 -5.33 3.45
C LEU A 70 7.69 -6.58 3.41
N VAL A 71 6.39 -6.43 3.67
CA VAL A 71 5.41 -7.54 3.56
C VAL A 71 5.33 -8.06 2.12
N LEU A 72 5.22 -7.16 1.13
CA LEU A 72 5.20 -7.54 -0.27
C LEU A 72 6.50 -8.19 -0.73
N LEU A 73 7.65 -7.76 -0.20
CA LEU A 73 8.94 -8.39 -0.47
C LEU A 73 8.95 -9.84 0.00
N VAL A 74 8.45 -10.11 1.22
CA VAL A 74 8.32 -11.47 1.75
C VAL A 74 7.38 -12.32 0.88
N ILE A 75 6.23 -11.78 0.49
CA ILE A 75 5.26 -12.47 -0.39
C ILE A 75 5.90 -12.79 -1.75
N THR A 76 6.64 -11.84 -2.32
CA THR A 76 7.35 -11.99 -3.59
C THR A 76 8.41 -13.08 -3.49
N TYR A 77 9.22 -13.06 -2.43
CA TYR A 77 10.25 -14.05 -2.18
C TYR A 77 9.68 -15.46 -2.04
N ILE A 78 8.61 -15.63 -1.24
CA ILE A 78 7.93 -16.93 -1.08
C ILE A 78 7.35 -17.40 -2.42
N SER A 79 6.68 -16.51 -3.17
CA SER A 79 6.12 -16.84 -4.49
C SER A 79 7.20 -17.25 -5.48
N PHE A 80 8.35 -16.58 -5.46
CA PHE A 80 9.50 -16.90 -6.30
C PHE A 80 10.08 -18.27 -5.96
N LEU A 81 10.18 -18.65 -4.68
CA LEU A 81 10.65 -19.98 -4.28
C LEU A 81 9.70 -21.10 -4.73
N LEU A 82 8.39 -20.85 -4.75
CA LEU A 82 7.37 -21.86 -5.08
C LEU A 82 7.17 -22.02 -6.59
N SER A 83 7.24 -20.94 -7.35
CA SER A 83 6.82 -20.92 -8.76
C SER A 83 7.89 -20.43 -9.73
N GLY A 84 9.06 -20.01 -9.23
CA GLY A 84 10.12 -19.45 -10.04
C GLY A 84 9.73 -18.10 -10.68
N PRO A 85 10.45 -17.67 -11.73
CA PRO A 85 10.13 -16.46 -12.47
C PRO A 85 8.78 -16.62 -13.20
N SER A 86 7.83 -15.76 -12.86
CA SER A 86 6.49 -15.71 -13.43
C SER A 86 5.98 -14.27 -13.49
N LEU A 87 4.96 -14.02 -14.32
CA LEU A 87 4.27 -12.71 -14.41
C LEU A 87 3.82 -12.19 -13.04
N ARG A 88 3.42 -13.08 -12.13
CA ARG A 88 3.01 -12.73 -10.76
C ARG A 88 4.19 -12.20 -9.94
N THR A 89 5.34 -12.87 -10.02
CA THR A 89 6.55 -12.43 -9.30
C THR A 89 7.12 -11.13 -9.85
N GLU A 90 7.01 -10.90 -11.16
CA GLU A 90 7.43 -9.64 -11.80
C GLU A 90 6.55 -8.47 -11.35
N LYS A 91 5.23 -8.64 -11.39
CA LYS A 91 4.28 -7.64 -10.86
C LYS A 91 4.52 -7.33 -9.39
N ALA A 92 4.74 -8.35 -8.57
CA ALA A 92 5.01 -8.18 -7.15
C ALA A 92 6.28 -7.34 -6.93
N ALA A 93 7.34 -7.61 -7.70
CA ALA A 93 8.58 -6.84 -7.65
C ALA A 93 8.39 -5.37 -8.06
N VAL A 94 7.57 -5.10 -9.09
CA VAL A 94 7.19 -3.74 -9.50
C VAL A 94 6.48 -3.01 -8.35
N TRP A 95 5.51 -3.67 -7.70
CA TRP A 95 4.82 -3.12 -6.55
C TRP A 95 5.76 -2.83 -5.38
N VAL A 96 6.65 -3.76 -5.05
CA VAL A 96 7.69 -3.57 -4.03
C VAL A 96 8.54 -2.33 -4.34
N PHE A 97 9.01 -2.20 -5.58
CA PHE A 97 9.82 -1.06 -6.00
C PHE A 97 9.09 0.27 -5.79
N PHE A 98 7.82 0.34 -6.19
CA PHE A 98 7.02 1.55 -6.03
C PHE A 98 6.74 1.90 -4.57
N PHE A 99 6.34 0.93 -3.74
CA PHE A 99 6.10 1.19 -2.32
C PHE A 99 7.38 1.63 -1.60
N LEU A 100 8.52 1.04 -1.95
CA LEU A 100 9.82 1.42 -1.41
C LEU A 100 10.18 2.84 -1.80
N LEU A 101 10.09 3.19 -3.08
CA LEU A 101 10.42 4.52 -3.60
C LEU A 101 9.51 5.60 -2.98
N ILE A 102 8.22 5.31 -2.88
CA ILE A 102 7.26 6.22 -2.24
C ILE A 102 7.57 6.36 -0.75
N GLY A 103 7.82 5.27 -0.04
CA GLY A 103 8.16 5.28 1.38
C GLY A 103 9.43 6.08 1.68
N ILE A 104 10.47 5.90 0.87
CA ILE A 104 11.72 6.68 0.94
C ILE A 104 11.44 8.16 0.67
N THR A 105 10.70 8.48 -0.39
CA THR A 105 10.36 9.86 -0.75
C THR A 105 9.55 10.55 0.36
N GLN A 106 8.63 9.84 0.99
CA GLN A 106 7.89 10.34 2.15
C GLN A 106 8.81 10.58 3.34
N GLN A 107 9.76 9.66 3.60
CA GLN A 107 10.70 9.79 4.72
C GLN A 107 11.62 11.00 4.59
N PHE A 108 12.00 11.41 3.37
CA PHE A 108 12.76 12.64 3.15
C PHE A 108 11.95 13.93 3.37
N LYS A 109 10.62 13.85 3.32
CA LYS A 109 9.72 14.99 3.44
C LYS A 109 9.14 15.15 4.86
N GLU A 110 9.16 14.08 5.66
CA GLU A 110 8.81 14.05 7.08
C GLU A 110 9.92 14.61 7.97
#